data_AF-A0A6I1N475-F1
#
_entry.id   AF-A0A6I1N475-F1
#
_cell.length_a   1.000
_cell.length_b   1.000
_cell.length_c   1.000
_cell.angle_alpha   90.00
_cell.angle_beta   90.00
_cell.angle_gamma   90.00
#
_symmetry.space_group_name_H-M   'P 1'
#
loop_
_entity.id
_entity.type
_entity.pdbx_description
1 polymer ?
#
loop_
_entity_poly.entity_id
_entity_poly.type
_entity_poly.pdbx_seq_one_letter_code
_entity_poly.pdbx_strand_id
1 'polypeptide(L)' 'MLDHLTKPPPVQLPVAIDLWDTRHIAAYLKRSVDTVRDDIITLPTFPRPIRLPMRGAVRAQALYKARDVIAWAERHVAR' A
#
# COMPACT_ATOMS: atom_id res chain seq x y z
N MET A 1 11.22 -14.76 -30.41
CA MET A 1 9.93 -14.84 -29.67
C MET A 1 10.30 -14.98 -28.20
N LEU A 2 10.43 -13.86 -27.49
CA LEU A 2 10.80 -13.85 -26.07
C LEU A 2 9.52 -13.60 -25.28
N ASP A 3 8.85 -14.70 -24.97
CA ASP A 3 7.65 -14.72 -24.17
C ASP A 3 8.00 -14.24 -22.75
N HIS A 4 7.64 -13.00 -22.49
CA HIS A 4 7.10 -12.54 -21.20
C HIS A 4 7.82 -13.14 -19.98
N LEU A 5 8.99 -12.57 -19.65
CA LEU A 5 9.45 -12.51 -18.25
C LEU A 5 8.50 -11.59 -17.46
N THR A 6 7.21 -11.93 -17.46
CA THR A 6 6.18 -11.20 -16.73
C THR A 6 6.46 -11.42 -15.27
N LYS A 7 6.71 -10.33 -14.55
CA LYS A 7 6.72 -10.33 -13.08
C LYS A 7 5.54 -11.19 -12.61
N PRO A 8 5.77 -12.24 -11.79
CA PRO A 8 4.69 -13.10 -11.35
C PRO A 8 3.57 -12.23 -10.75
N PRO A 9 2.30 -12.54 -11.04
CA PRO A 9 1.19 -11.78 -10.50
C PRO A 9 1.34 -11.74 -8.97
N PRO A 10 1.12 -10.57 -8.34
CA PRO A 10 1.25 -10.46 -6.90
C PRO A 10 0.34 -11.49 -6.23
N VAL A 11 0.90 -12.26 -5.32
CA VAL A 11 0.15 -13.24 -4.53
C VAL A 11 -0.89 -12.49 -3.73
N GLN A 12 -2.16 -12.84 -3.92
CA GLN A 12 -3.25 -12.26 -3.14
C GLN A 12 -3.28 -12.94 -1.78
N LEU A 13 -2.94 -12.19 -0.74
CA LEU A 13 -3.00 -12.64 0.64
C LEU A 13 -4.33 -12.21 1.28
N PRO A 14 -4.82 -12.92 2.30
CA PRO A 14 -5.91 -12.43 3.13
C PRO A 14 -5.57 -11.05 3.70
N VAL A 15 -6.54 -10.13 3.65
CA VAL A 15 -6.43 -8.75 4.15
C VAL A 15 -5.85 -8.65 5.56
N ALA A 16 -6.11 -9.64 6.42
CA ALA A 16 -5.62 -9.68 7.80
C ALA A 16 -4.09 -9.74 7.91
N ILE A 17 -3.41 -10.30 6.91
CA ILE A 17 -1.95 -10.51 6.89
C ILE A 17 -1.25 -9.77 5.74
N ASP A 18 -1.99 -9.16 4.83
CA ASP A 18 -1.44 -8.53 3.64
C ASP A 18 -0.75 -7.18 3.92
N LEU A 19 0.28 -6.89 3.13
CA LEU A 19 1.06 -5.65 3.16
C LEU A 19 0.96 -4.92 1.84
N TRP A 20 0.32 -3.75 1.87
CA TRP A 20 0.07 -2.92 0.70
C TRP A 20 1.13 -1.84 0.55
N ASP A 21 1.52 -1.59 -0.70
CA ASP A 21 2.23 -0.39 -1.08
C ASP A 21 1.26 0.74 -1.48
N THR A 22 1.81 1.91 -1.80
CA THR A 22 1.02 3.08 -2.25
C THR A 22 0.12 2.77 -3.44
N ARG A 23 0.51 1.87 -4.35
CA ARG A 23 -0.29 1.51 -5.53
C ARG A 23 -1.49 0.67 -5.14
N HIS A 24 -1.32 -0.30 -4.25
CA HIS A 24 -2.43 -1.10 -3.73
C HIS A 24 -3.41 -0.24 -2.94
N ILE A 25 -2.90 0.68 -2.11
CA ILE A 25 -3.73 1.64 -1.37
C ILE A 25 -4.54 2.51 -2.35
N ALA A 26 -3.90 3.05 -3.39
CA ALA A 26 -4.57 3.86 -4.41
C ALA A 26 -5.69 3.09 -5.12
N ALA A 27 -5.43 1.83 -5.48
CA ALA A 27 -6.39 0.94 -6.12
C ALA A 27 -7.59 0.62 -5.21
N TYR A 28 -7.36 0.48 -3.90
CA TYR A 28 -8.42 0.29 -2.91
C TYR A 28 -9.25 1.57 -2.72
N LEU A 29 -8.61 2.71 -2.49
CA LEU A 29 -9.27 4.00 -2.24
C LEU A 29 -9.90 4.64 -3.49
N LYS A 30 -9.69 4.06 -4.68
CA LYS A 30 -10.12 4.61 -5.98
C LYS A 30 -9.62 6.04 -6.19
N ARG A 31 -8.32 6.24 -5.95
CA ARG A 31 -7.61 7.51 -6.12
C ARG A 31 -6.36 7.32 -6.97
N SER A 32 -5.79 8.42 -7.48
CA SER A 32 -4.50 8.37 -8.15
C SER A 32 -3.38 8.05 -7.15
N VAL A 33 -2.30 7.44 -7.65
CA VAL A 33 -1.14 7.10 -6.80
C VAL A 33 -0.49 8.37 -6.24
N ASP A 34 -0.47 9.46 -7.02
CA ASP A 34 0.11 10.74 -6.61
C ASP A 34 -0.68 11.37 -5.47
N THR A 35 -2.02 11.44 -5.57
CA THR A 35 -2.88 11.92 -4.48
C THR A 35 -2.71 11.07 -3.22
N VAL A 36 -2.58 9.75 -3.36
CA VAL A 36 -2.35 8.89 -2.19
C VAL A 36 -1.00 9.20 -1.55
N ARG A 37 0.04 9.37 -2.35
CA ARG A 37 1.41 9.62 -1.88
C ARG A 37 1.57 11.00 -1.23
N ASP A 38 0.95 12.01 -1.79
CA ASP A 38 1.21 13.40 -1.41
C ASP A 38 0.19 13.88 -0.37
N ASP A 39 -1.08 13.45 -0.47
CA ASP A 39 -2.16 13.96 0.38
C ASP A 39 -2.66 12.96 1.43
N ILE A 40 -2.69 11.65 1.13
CA ILE A 40 -3.34 10.66 2.01
C ILE A 40 -2.35 10.07 3.02
N ILE A 41 -1.22 9.53 2.56
CA ILE A 41 -0.25 8.88 3.46
C ILE A 41 0.47 9.86 4.39
N THR A 42 0.37 11.15 4.10
CA THR A 42 0.94 12.26 4.89
C THR A 42 0.00 12.69 6.02
N LEU A 43 -1.25 12.23 6.03
CA LEU A 43 -2.20 12.56 7.09
C LEU A 43 -1.75 11.99 8.44
N PRO A 44 -1.86 12.76 9.54
CA PRO A 44 -1.44 12.30 10.86
C PRO A 44 -2.30 11.14 11.39
N THR A 45 -3.51 10.97 10.87
CA THR A 45 -4.42 9.88 11.22
C THR A 45 -4.17 8.61 10.42
N PHE A 46 -3.36 8.68 9.35
CA PHE A 46 -3.11 7.55 8.46
C PHE A 46 -2.24 6.47 9.14
N PRO A 47 -2.42 5.18 8.80
CA PRO A 47 -1.61 4.09 9.37
C PRO A 47 -0.10 4.31 9.20
N ARG A 48 0.67 3.88 10.21
CA ARG A 48 2.13 4.02 10.20
C ARG A 48 2.78 3.11 9.15
N PRO A 49 3.78 3.61 8.38
CA PRO A 49 4.48 2.80 7.40
C PRO A 49 5.42 1.79 8.05
N ILE A 50 5.47 0.59 7.49
CA ILE A 50 6.43 -0.48 7.76
C ILE A 50 7.52 -0.41 6.71
N ARG A 51 8.77 -0.32 7.15
CA ARG A 51 9.95 -0.35 6.28
C ARG A 51 10.74 -1.60 6.58
N LEU A 52 10.71 -2.56 5.64
CA LEU A 52 11.47 -3.79 5.78
C LEU A 52 12.95 -3.54 5.45
N PRO A 53 13.89 -4.08 6.24
CA PRO A 53 15.31 -3.91 5.95
C PRO A 53 15.65 -4.57 4.61
N MET A 54 16.22 -3.81 3.69
CA MET A 54 16.61 -4.29 2.37
C MET A 54 18.11 -4.10 2.21
N ARG A 55 18.85 -5.16 1.89
CA ARG A 55 20.30 -5.06 1.67
C ARG A 55 20.57 -4.22 0.41
N GLY A 56 21.31 -3.14 0.54
CA GLY A 56 21.79 -2.31 -0.58
C GLY A 56 20.84 -1.22 -1.07
N ALA A 57 19.61 -1.10 -0.54
CA ALA A 57 18.71 -0.01 -0.90
C ALA A 57 18.81 1.12 0.14
N VAL A 58 19.11 2.34 -0.32
CA VAL A 58 19.20 3.55 0.53
C VAL A 58 17.87 3.89 1.20
N ARG A 59 16.74 3.48 0.59
CA ARG A 59 15.40 3.63 1.16
C ARG A 59 14.57 2.38 0.95
N ALA A 60 14.20 1.73 2.04
CA ALA A 60 13.18 0.70 2.04
C ALA A 60 11.81 1.29 1.65
N GLN A 61 11.11 0.59 0.76
CA GLN A 61 9.73 0.91 0.36
C GLN A 61 8.83 0.94 1.61
N ALA A 62 7.96 1.95 1.67
CA ALA A 62 6.94 2.03 2.71
C ALA A 62 5.80 1.07 2.37
N LEU A 63 5.53 0.14 3.27
CA LEU A 63 4.41 -0.80 3.21
C LEU A 63 3.44 -0.52 4.36
N TYR A 64 2.19 -0.92 4.20
CA TYR A 64 1.13 -0.67 5.17
C TYR A 64 0.29 -1.92 5.34
N LYS A 65 -0.17 -2.20 6.55
CA LYS A 65 -1.08 -3.34 6.76
C LYS A 65 -2.41 -3.05 6.10
N ALA A 66 -2.87 -3.94 5.22
CA ALA A 66 -4.13 -3.77 4.49
C ALA A 66 -5.31 -3.52 5.44
N ARG A 67 -5.42 -4.34 6.50
CA ARG A 67 -6.45 -4.19 7.54
C ARG A 67 -6.49 -2.81 8.21
N ASP A 68 -5.34 -2.17 8.42
CA ASP A 68 -5.27 -0.88 9.11
C ASP A 68 -5.70 0.24 8.16
N VAL A 69 -5.37 0.13 6.87
CA VAL A 69 -5.81 1.06 5.82
C VAL A 69 -7.33 0.97 5.62
N ILE A 70 -7.89 -0.24 5.59
CA ILE A 70 -9.34 -0.45 5.48
C ILE A 70 -10.07 0.13 6.70
N ALA A 71 -9.63 -0.21 7.91
CA ALA A 71 -10.23 0.31 9.13
C ALA A 71 -10.15 1.85 9.20
N TRP A 72 -9.07 2.44 8.71
CA TRP A 72 -8.95 3.90 8.58
C TRP A 72 -9.96 4.47 7.58
N ALA A 73 -10.12 3.85 6.41
CA ALA A 73 -11.05 4.30 5.38
C ALA A 73 -12.51 4.21 5.86
N GLU A 74 -12.90 3.11 6.50
CA GLU A 74 -14.25 2.90 7.04
C GLU A 74 -14.65 3.95 8.07
N ARG A 75 -13.71 4.41 8.91
CA ARG A 75 -13.95 5.50 9.88
C ARG A 75 -14.34 6.83 9.21
N HIS A 76 -13.91 7.07 7.98
CA HIS A 76 -14.23 8.29 7.24
C HIS A 76 -15.54 8.19 6.46
N VAL A 77 -16.03 6.98 6.16
CA VAL A 77 -17.34 6.75 5.53
C VAL A 77 -18.48 6.91 6.54
N ALA A 78 -18.22 6.66 7.83
CA ALA A 78 -19.20 6.78 8.89
C ALA A 78 -19.45 8.22 9.39
N ARG A 79 -19.08 9.25 8.62
CA ARG A 79 -19.22 10.67 9.00
C ARG A 79 -20.16 11.42 8.08
#